data_AF-A0A660QT26-F1
#
_entry.id   AF-A0A660QT26-F1
#
_cell.length_a   1.000
_cell.length_b   1.000
_cell.length_c   1.000
_cell.angle_alpha   90.00
_cell.angle_beta   90.00
_cell.angle_gamma   90.00
#
_symmetry.space_group_name_H-M   'P 1'
#
loop_
_entity.id
_entity.type
_entity.pdbx_description
1 polymer ?
#
loop_
_entity_poly.entity_id
_entity_poly.type
_entity_poly.pdbx_seq_one_letter_code
_entity_poly.pdbx_strand_id
1 'polypeptide(L)' 'MHTHDFAEINLIESGGGRQVINGSTFILELGDLFLIRPTDRHSIQQPGRCRTRSV' A
#
# COMPACT_ATOMS: atom_id res chain seq x y z
N MET A 1 9.29 2.38 -5.06
CA MET A 1 9.60 2.97 -3.75
C MET A 1 10.07 4.39 -3.97
N HIS A 2 9.42 5.38 -3.39
CA HIS A 2 9.66 6.81 -3.61
C HIS A 2 9.25 7.64 -2.39
N THR A 3 9.37 8.96 -2.50
CA THR A 3 8.93 10.00 -1.55
C THR A 3 8.24 11.12 -2.34
N HIS A 4 7.45 11.97 -1.67
CA HIS A 4 6.75 13.12 -2.27
C HIS A 4 6.86 14.37 -1.37
N ASP A 5 6.44 15.54 -1.85
CA ASP A 5 6.46 16.80 -1.09
C ASP A 5 5.12 17.14 -0.42
N PHE A 6 4.15 16.23 -0.48
CA PHE A 6 2.85 16.32 0.17
C PHE A 6 2.59 15.12 1.09
N ALA A 7 1.64 15.29 2.02
CA ALA A 7 1.17 14.21 2.88
C ALA A 7 0.05 13.42 2.17
N GLU A 8 0.04 12.11 2.36
CA GLU A 8 -0.92 11.19 1.73
C GLU A 8 -1.64 10.36 2.80
N ILE A 9 -2.94 10.14 2.62
CA ILE A 9 -3.73 9.25 3.45
C ILE A 9 -4.19 8.08 2.58
N ASN A 10 -3.87 6.86 3.01
CA ASN A 10 -4.35 5.63 2.40
C ASN A 10 -5.43 5.00 3.27
N LEU A 11 -6.62 4.81 2.72
CA LEU A 11 -7.70 4.02 3.29
C LEU A 11 -7.90 2.76 2.44
N ILE A 12 -7.86 1.59 3.05
CA ILE A 12 -8.08 0.33 2.34
C ILE A 12 -9.59 0.02 2.33
N GLU A 13 -10.26 0.50 1.29
CA GLU A 13 -11.71 0.33 1.15
C GLU A 13 -12.10 -1.10 0.72
N SER A 14 -11.20 -1.82 0.03
CA SER A 14 -11.41 -3.21 -0.37
C SER A 14 -10.11 -3.92 -0.76
N GLY A 15 -10.13 -5.25 -0.70
CA GLY A 15 -8.98 -6.08 -1.04
C GLY A 15 -7.92 -6.08 0.05
N GLY A 16 -6.66 -6.27 -0.35
CA GLY A 16 -5.53 -6.27 0.55
C GLY A 16 -4.22 -6.18 -0.21
N GLY A 17 -3.13 -6.03 0.54
CA GLY A 17 -1.81 -5.98 -0.06
C GLY A 17 -0.68 -5.80 0.92
N ARG A 18 0.46 -5.32 0.43
CA ARG A 18 1.64 -5.10 1.24
C ARG A 18 2.16 -3.69 1.03
N GLN A 19 2.26 -2.94 2.10
CA GLN A 19 2.87 -1.62 2.09
C GLN A 19 4.21 -1.66 2.82
N VAL A 20 5.19 -0.94 2.30
CA VAL A 20 6.46 -0.72 2.97
C VAL A 20 6.57 0.78 3.23
N ILE A 21 6.79 1.17 4.48
CA ILE A 21 6.98 2.58 4.90
C ILE A 21 8.23 2.63 5.78
N ASN A 22 9.22 3.44 5.37
CA ASN A 22 10.49 3.59 6.08
C ASN A 22 11.18 2.25 6.44
N GLY A 23 11.05 1.26 5.55
CA GLY A 23 11.60 -0.09 5.72
C GLY A 23 10.72 -1.05 6.53
N SER A 24 9.70 -0.56 7.24
CA SER A 24 8.72 -1.40 7.93
C SER A 24 7.69 -1.93 6.93
N THR A 25 7.36 -3.22 7.03
CA THR A 25 6.36 -3.87 6.17
C THR A 25 5.05 -4.03 6.92
N PHE A 26 3.97 -3.60 6.28
CA PHE A 26 2.59 -3.71 6.75
C PHE A 26 1.79 -4.56 5.77
N ILE A 27 1.01 -5.50 6.30
CA ILE A 27 -0.03 -6.17 5.53
C ILE A 27 -1.27 -5.28 5.60
N LEU A 28 -1.86 -5.00 4.44
CA LEU A 28 -3.01 -4.12 4.30
C LEU A 28 -4.29 -4.96 4.38
N GLU A 29 -5.14 -4.60 5.32
CA GLU A 29 -6.46 -5.18 5.52
C GLU A 29 -7.57 -4.13 5.35
N LEU A 30 -8.80 -4.59 5.10
CA LEU A 30 -9.94 -3.70 4.90
C LEU A 30 -10.17 -2.83 6.13
N GLY A 31 -10.27 -1.52 5.91
CA GLY A 31 -10.47 -0.52 6.96
C GLY A 31 -9.17 0.06 7.54
N ASP A 32 -8.00 -0.44 7.16
CA ASP A 32 -6.74 0.16 7.60
C ASP A 32 -6.59 1.58 7.07
N LEU A 33 -6.07 2.46 7.93
CA LEU A 33 -5.80 3.86 7.63
C LEU A 33 -4.33 4.20 7.90
N PHE A 34 -3.62 4.64 6.86
CA PHE A 34 -2.22 5.03 6.94
C PHE A 34 -2.05 6.51 6.59
N LEU A 35 -1.27 7.23 7.39
CA LEU A 35 -0.76 8.55 7.06
C LEU A 35 0.70 8.43 6.62
N ILE A 36 0.99 8.91 5.41
CA ILE A 36 2.33 9.00 4.86
C ILE A 36 2.74 10.47 4.84
N ARG A 37 3.85 10.80 5.49
CA ARG A 37 4.40 12.15 5.48
C ARG A 37 5.29 12.32 4.25
N PRO A 38 5.53 13.56 3.77
CA PRO A 38 6.36 13.83 2.59
C PRO A 38 7.69 13.05 2.57
N THR A 39 8.38 13.02 3.70
CA THR A 39 9.70 12.38 3.82
C THR A 39 9.65 10.87 3.99
N ASP A 40 8.46 10.28 4.18
CA ASP A 40 8.34 8.84 4.40
C ASP A 40 8.57 8.09 3.08
N ARG A 41 9.63 7.28 3.05
CA ARG A 41 9.97 6.49 1.86
C ARG A 41 9.08 5.26 1.82
N HIS A 42 8.26 5.16 0.78
CA HIS A 42 7.21 4.15 0.77
C HIS A 42 6.99 3.47 -0.59
N SER A 43 6.29 2.34 -0.55
CA SER A 43 5.76 1.64 -1.73
C SER A 43 4.60 0.74 -1.33
N ILE A 44 3.62 0.62 -2.21
CA ILE A 44 2.51 -0.33 -2.08
C ILE A 44 2.66 -1.41 -3.17
N GLN A 45 2.49 -2.66 -2.79
CA GLN A 45 2.45 -3.83 -3.66
C GLN A 45 1.12 -4.52 -3.45
N GLN A 46 0.31 -4.56 -4.50
CA GLN A 46 -0.85 -5.45 -4.52
C GLN A 46 -0.36 -6.86 -4.84
N PRO A 47 -0.72 -7.90 -4.06
CA PRO A 47 -0.50 -9.28 -4.47
C PRO A 47 -1.21 -9.42 -5.82
N GLY A 48 -0.41 -9.65 -6.86
CA GLY A 48 -0.90 -9.67 -8.23
C GLY A 48 -2.10 -10.59 -8.33
N ARG A 49 -3.16 -10.13 -9.00
CA ARG A 49 -4.24 -11.00 -9.42
C ARG A 49 -3.63 -12.20 -10.15
N CYS A 50 -3.60 -13.37 -9.52
CA CYS A 50 -3.49 -14.62 -10.25
C CYS A 50 -4.84 -14.83 -10.94
N ARG A 51 -5.03 -14.16 -12.09
CA ARG A 51 -6.12 -14.48 -13.03
C ARG A 51 -5.55 -15.47 -14.03
N THR A 52 -5.61 -16.75 -13.71
CA THR A 52 -5.76 -17.78 -14.74
C THR A 52 -7.19 -18.28 -14.68
N ARG A 53 -8.02 -17.75 -15.58
CA ARG A 53 -9.20 -18.48 -16.05
C ARG A 53 -9.14 -18.48 -17.57
N SER A 54 -8.63 -19.58 -18.10
CA SER A 54 -8.95 -20.04 -19.44
C SER A 54 -10.34 -20.66 -19.38
N VAL A 55 -11.32 -19.97 -19.96
CA VAL A 55 -12.49 -20.54 -20.67
C VAL A 55 -12.92 -19.49 -21.69
#